data_AF-A0A452XWB8-F1
#
_entry.id   AF-A0A452XWB8-F1
#
_cell.length_a   1.000
_cell.length_b   1.000
_cell.length_c   1.000
_cell.angle_alpha   90.00
_cell.angle_beta   90.00
_cell.angle_gamma   90.00
#
_symmetry.space_group_name_H-M   'P 1'
#
loop_
_entity.id
_entity.type
_entity.pdbx_description
1 polymer ?
#
loop_
_entity_poly.entity_id
_entity_poly.type
_entity_poly.pdbx_seq_one_letter_code
_entity_poly.pdbx_strand_id
1 'polypeptide(L)'
;MIKRGTVKEQLTVDSVSIKKNGSCPLMPEEVGLLLQALGYPSTTIIYLAGSETFGGQRILIPLRAMYANLVDRTSLCSQRELSDLAGPESPLSSDLPHPPPPKSEKELIEEWKKAGPRPRPLPPPPARPFYAHEKEGWYGWIGENDTEPDPSPIEFRRQAHRLLWDALDYFVSVQADAFFPGFHNDGSGWPDYSSLIMGHRLYQTPSGITYRPD
;
A
#
# COMPACT_ATOMS: atom_id res chain seq x y z
N MET A 1 11.07 -9.57 -2.94
CA MET A 1 9.93 -9.94 -3.80
C MET A 1 10.16 -11.26 -4.51
N ILE A 2 11.40 -11.62 -4.83
CA ILE A 2 11.75 -12.89 -5.51
C ILE A 2 11.86 -14.01 -4.46
N LYS A 3 12.56 -13.78 -3.34
CA LYS A 3 12.63 -14.74 -2.23
C LYS A 3 11.25 -15.08 -1.65
N ARG A 4 10.34 -14.11 -1.65
CA ARG A 4 8.96 -14.26 -1.19
C ARG A 4 8.00 -14.82 -2.25
N GLY A 5 8.49 -15.14 -3.45
CA GLY A 5 7.69 -15.70 -4.55
C GLY A 5 6.59 -14.78 -5.09
N THR A 6 6.64 -13.48 -4.78
CA THR A 6 5.62 -12.48 -5.15
C THR A 6 5.70 -12.11 -6.63
N VAL A 7 6.89 -12.21 -7.23
CA VAL A 7 7.10 -12.05 -8.67
C VAL A 7 7.58 -13.39 -9.22
N LYS A 8 6.73 -14.02 -10.04
CA LYS A 8 7.09 -15.13 -10.92
C LYS A 8 7.21 -14.52 -12.32
N GLU A 9 8.35 -14.67 -12.97
CA GLU A 9 8.77 -13.85 -14.11
C GLU A 9 7.79 -13.78 -15.29
N GLN A 10 7.36 -12.55 -15.63
CA GLN A 10 7.65 -11.83 -16.88
C GLN A 10 7.48 -10.33 -16.59
N LEU A 11 8.54 -9.53 -16.76
CA LEU A 11 8.54 -8.08 -16.47
C LEU A 11 7.75 -7.26 -17.51
N THR A 12 7.30 -7.91 -18.57
CA THR A 12 6.49 -7.35 -19.65
C THR A 12 5.09 -7.93 -19.60
N VAL A 13 4.14 -7.12 -19.18
CA VAL A 13 2.72 -7.46 -19.06
C VAL A 13 1.95 -6.67 -20.11
N ASP A 14 1.21 -7.36 -21.00
CA ASP A 14 0.28 -6.69 -21.91
C ASP A 14 -1.06 -6.45 -21.20
N SER A 15 -1.23 -5.23 -20.68
CA SER A 15 -2.43 -4.84 -19.94
C SER A 15 -3.72 -4.95 -20.77
N VAL A 16 -3.65 -4.81 -22.09
CA VAL A 16 -4.85 -4.80 -22.95
C VAL A 16 -5.39 -6.22 -23.13
N SER A 17 -4.54 -7.20 -23.35
CA SER A 17 -4.97 -8.60 -23.44
C SER A 17 -5.50 -9.12 -22.09
N ILE A 18 -4.86 -8.76 -20.98
CA ILE A 18 -5.33 -9.12 -19.63
C ILE A 18 -6.69 -8.47 -19.32
N LYS A 19 -6.89 -7.19 -19.67
CA LYS A 19 -8.20 -6.53 -19.49
C LYS A 19 -9.29 -7.20 -20.32
N LYS A 20 -8.99 -7.54 -21.59
CA LYS A 20 -9.94 -8.26 -22.46
C LYS A 20 -10.26 -9.67 -21.95
N ASN A 21 -9.33 -10.30 -21.24
CA ASN A 21 -9.52 -11.60 -20.62
C ASN A 21 -10.31 -11.53 -19.29
N GLY A 22 -10.81 -10.35 -18.89
CA GLY A 22 -11.50 -10.15 -17.62
C GLY A 22 -10.58 -10.25 -16.40
N SER A 23 -9.27 -10.28 -16.62
CA SER A 23 -8.25 -10.44 -15.58
C SER A 23 -7.71 -9.09 -15.06
N CYS A 24 -8.38 -7.97 -15.38
CA CYS A 24 -8.11 -6.68 -14.76
C CYS A 24 -9.26 -6.31 -13.81
N PRO A 25 -8.96 -5.79 -12.61
CA PRO A 25 -10.00 -5.25 -11.74
C PRO A 25 -10.70 -4.05 -12.40
N LEU A 26 -11.96 -3.83 -12.03
CA LEU A 26 -12.68 -2.62 -12.43
C LEU A 26 -11.99 -1.38 -11.86
N MET A 27 -11.86 -0.34 -12.69
CA MET A 27 -11.40 0.97 -12.22
C MET A 27 -12.47 1.60 -11.32
N PRO A 28 -12.11 2.43 -10.32
CA PRO A 28 -13.10 3.07 -9.44
C PRO A 28 -14.17 3.87 -10.20
N GLU A 29 -13.83 4.43 -11.36
CA GLU A 29 -14.81 5.07 -12.25
C GLU A 29 -15.83 4.07 -12.83
N GLU A 30 -15.37 2.92 -13.33
CA GLU A 30 -16.23 1.86 -13.86
C GLU A 30 -17.15 1.30 -12.76
N VAL A 31 -16.62 1.15 -11.54
CA VAL A 31 -17.40 0.74 -10.35
C VAL A 31 -18.49 1.77 -10.04
N GLY A 32 -18.18 3.07 -10.06
CA GLY A 32 -19.17 4.10 -9.78
C GLY A 32 -20.32 4.13 -10.78
N LEU A 33 -20.00 3.99 -12.07
CA LEU A 33 -21.02 3.90 -13.13
C LEU A 33 -21.89 2.65 -12.98
N LEU A 34 -21.28 1.52 -12.61
CA LEU A 34 -21.99 0.27 -12.35
C LEU A 34 -22.96 0.41 -11.17
N LEU A 35 -22.51 0.98 -10.05
CA LEU A 35 -23.36 1.22 -8.89
C LEU A 35 -24.55 2.14 -9.23
N GLN A 36 -24.32 3.16 -10.05
CA GLN A 36 -25.37 4.06 -10.51
C GLN A 36 -26.38 3.33 -11.41
N ALA A 37 -25.90 2.48 -12.32
CA ALA A 37 -26.75 1.67 -13.20
C ALA A 37 -27.60 0.65 -12.41
N LEU A 38 -27.08 0.15 -11.28
CA LEU A 38 -27.79 -0.73 -10.36
C LEU A 38 -28.79 0.01 -9.45
N GLY A 39 -28.85 1.34 -9.53
CA GLY A 39 -29.82 2.16 -8.80
C GLY A 39 -29.37 2.61 -7.41
N TYR A 40 -28.09 2.47 -7.05
CA TYR A 40 -27.58 3.00 -5.79
C TYR A 40 -27.49 4.53 -5.84
N PRO A 41 -28.15 5.26 -4.92
CA PRO A 41 -28.10 6.72 -4.88
C PRO A 41 -26.71 7.23 -4.50
N SER A 42 -26.37 8.45 -4.91
CA SER A 42 -25.09 9.11 -4.58
C SER A 42 -24.84 9.30 -3.08
N THR A 43 -25.88 9.17 -2.25
CA THR A 43 -25.82 9.17 -0.78
C THR A 43 -25.41 7.83 -0.18
N THR A 44 -25.30 6.77 -0.97
CA THR A 44 -24.88 5.44 -0.50
C THR A 44 -23.50 5.51 0.15
N ILE A 45 -23.37 4.87 1.31
CA ILE A 45 -22.10 4.74 2.02
C ILE A 45 -21.33 3.59 1.38
N ILE A 46 -20.14 3.88 0.87
CA ILE A 46 -19.28 2.90 0.20
C ILE A 46 -18.05 2.71 1.06
N TYR A 47 -17.86 1.49 1.57
CA TYR A 47 -16.63 1.09 2.24
C TYR A 47 -15.62 0.58 1.22
N LEU A 48 -14.40 1.14 1.22
CA LEU A 48 -13.31 0.71 0.36
C LEU A 48 -12.36 -0.25 1.09
N ALA A 49 -12.56 -1.55 0.88
CA ALA A 49 -11.61 -2.57 1.30
C ALA A 49 -10.35 -2.53 0.42
N GLY A 50 -9.15 -2.60 1.04
CA GLY A 50 -7.89 -2.67 0.31
C GLY A 50 -7.50 -1.40 -0.48
N SER A 51 -7.99 -0.21 -0.10
CA SER A 51 -7.81 1.04 -0.86
C SER A 51 -6.36 1.45 -1.16
N GLU A 52 -5.38 1.00 -0.37
CA GLU A 52 -3.95 1.20 -0.64
C GLU A 52 -3.48 0.55 -1.96
N THR A 53 -4.17 -0.50 -2.43
CA THR A 53 -3.75 -1.28 -3.60
C THR A 53 -4.02 -0.59 -4.93
N PHE A 54 -4.97 0.34 -5.01
CA PHE A 54 -5.36 1.02 -6.25
C PHE A 54 -4.50 2.26 -6.56
N GLY A 55 -3.24 2.30 -6.13
CA GLY A 55 -2.35 3.45 -6.36
C GLY A 55 -2.75 4.73 -5.59
N GLY A 56 -3.55 4.57 -4.53
CA GLY A 56 -3.87 5.59 -3.54
C GLY A 56 -5.02 6.52 -3.90
N GLN A 57 -5.15 7.59 -3.12
CA GLN A 57 -6.30 8.51 -3.13
C GLN A 57 -6.58 9.17 -4.50
N ARG A 58 -5.58 9.30 -5.37
CA ARG A 58 -5.73 9.93 -6.69
C ARG A 58 -6.64 9.13 -7.62
N ILE A 59 -6.58 7.82 -7.57
CA ILE A 59 -7.35 6.94 -8.47
C ILE A 59 -8.81 6.83 -8.01
N LEU A 60 -9.10 7.18 -6.75
CA LEU A 60 -10.44 7.20 -6.17
C LEU A 60 -11.21 8.50 -6.45
N ILE A 61 -10.59 9.52 -7.05
CA ILE A 61 -11.22 10.82 -7.32
C ILE A 61 -12.52 10.68 -8.12
N PRO A 62 -12.59 9.91 -9.22
CA PRO A 62 -13.83 9.78 -9.99
C PRO A 62 -14.97 9.14 -9.18
N LEU A 63 -14.65 8.10 -8.40
CA LEU A 63 -15.62 7.44 -7.53
C LEU A 63 -16.15 8.40 -6.47
N ARG A 64 -15.27 9.23 -5.90
CA ARG A 64 -15.63 10.27 -4.92
C ARG A 64 -16.45 11.42 -5.49
N ALA A 65 -16.32 11.69 -6.78
CA ALA A 65 -17.19 12.64 -7.46
C ALA A 65 -18.62 12.12 -7.63
N MET A 66 -18.80 10.80 -7.77
CA MET A 66 -20.11 10.15 -7.91
C MET A 66 -20.78 9.85 -6.56
N TYR A 67 -19.99 9.42 -5.57
CA TYR A 67 -20.45 9.07 -4.23
C TYR A 67 -19.66 9.85 -3.19
N ALA A 68 -20.31 10.76 -2.47
CA ALA A 68 -19.62 11.59 -1.49
C ALA A 68 -19.22 10.81 -0.22
N ASN A 69 -19.97 9.76 0.11
CA ASN A 69 -19.85 8.98 1.34
C ASN A 69 -18.92 7.77 1.16
N LEU A 70 -17.69 8.02 0.72
CA LEU A 70 -16.64 6.99 0.69
C LEU A 70 -15.91 6.93 2.03
N VAL A 71 -15.94 5.75 2.62
CA VAL A 71 -15.38 5.43 3.93
C VAL A 71 -14.29 4.37 3.71
N ASP A 72 -13.21 4.50 4.46
CA ASP A 72 -12.17 3.49 4.58
C ASP A 72 -11.92 3.16 6.06
N ARG A 73 -11.01 2.21 6.32
CA ARG A 73 -10.61 1.83 7.67
C ARG A 73 -10.15 3.00 8.55
N THR A 74 -9.58 4.06 7.97
CA THR A 74 -9.08 5.23 8.72
C THR A 74 -10.22 6.14 9.18
N SER A 75 -11.32 6.14 8.44
CA SER A 75 -12.56 6.82 8.83
C SER A 75 -13.51 5.95 9.67
N LEU A 76 -13.41 4.63 9.55
CA LEU A 76 -14.24 3.67 10.30
C LEU A 76 -13.82 3.59 11.78
N CYS A 77 -12.51 3.56 12.03
CA CYS A 77 -11.95 3.43 13.38
C CYS A 77 -11.26 4.72 13.81
N SER A 78 -11.46 5.12 15.06
CA SER A 78 -10.68 6.19 15.65
C SER A 78 -9.20 5.79 15.78
N GLN A 79 -8.32 6.79 15.86
CA GLN A 79 -6.89 6.53 16.07
C GLN A 79 -6.62 5.69 17.34
N ARG A 80 -7.47 5.84 18.37
CA ARG A 80 -7.36 5.05 19.62
C ARG A 80 -7.71 3.60 19.39
N GLU A 81 -8.85 3.31 18.74
CA GLU A 81 -9.26 1.94 18.43
C GLU A 81 -8.26 1.21 17.52
N LEU A 82 -7.67 1.93 16.55
CA LEU A 82 -6.61 1.36 15.70
C LEU A 82 -5.34 1.05 16.50
N SER A 83 -4.96 1.92 17.44
CA SER A 83 -3.83 1.67 18.34
C SER A 83 -4.11 0.51 19.30
N ASP A 84 -5.33 0.40 19.82
CA ASP A 84 -5.74 -0.69 20.69
C ASP A 84 -5.77 -2.03 19.94
N LEU A 85 -6.17 -2.03 18.65
CA LEU A 85 -6.15 -3.20 17.79
C LEU A 85 -4.72 -3.69 17.47
N ALA A 86 -3.79 -2.77 17.19
CA ALA A 86 -2.39 -3.12 16.98
C ALA A 86 -1.74 -3.62 18.28
N GLY A 87 -2.18 -3.09 19.42
CA GLY A 87 -1.65 -3.41 20.74
C GLY A 87 -0.33 -2.69 21.03
N PRO A 88 0.26 -2.94 22.21
CA PRO A 88 1.51 -2.32 22.60
C PRO A 88 2.67 -2.87 21.77
N GLU A 89 3.38 -1.99 21.09
CA GLU A 89 4.58 -2.34 20.32
C GLU A 89 5.86 -2.02 21.08
N SER A 90 6.87 -2.87 20.92
CA SER A 90 8.21 -2.53 21.38
C SER A 90 8.75 -1.32 20.60
N PRO A 91 9.41 -0.34 21.24
CA PRO A 91 10.13 0.68 20.51
C PRO A 91 11.20 0.00 19.67
N LEU A 92 11.21 0.28 18.37
CA LEU A 92 12.32 -0.09 17.51
C LEU A 92 13.46 0.88 17.81
N SER A 93 14.71 0.40 17.72
CA SER A 93 15.87 1.30 17.83
C SER A 93 15.73 2.39 16.79
N SER A 94 15.58 3.64 17.23
CA SER A 94 15.61 4.78 16.34
C SER A 94 17.06 5.06 15.98
N ASP A 95 17.66 4.19 15.18
CA ASP A 95 18.96 4.46 14.55
C ASP A 95 18.75 5.45 13.39
N LEU A 96 17.99 6.51 13.66
CA LEU A 96 17.95 7.68 12.80
C LEU A 96 19.34 8.30 12.90
N PRO A 97 20.08 8.47 11.80
CA PRO A 97 21.32 9.21 11.84
C PRO A 97 21.04 10.57 12.45
N HIS A 98 21.65 10.86 13.60
CA HIS A 98 21.65 12.22 14.12
C HIS A 98 22.31 13.09 13.04
N PRO A 99 21.68 14.21 12.63
CA PRO A 99 22.37 15.15 11.77
C PRO A 99 23.72 15.46 12.43
N PRO A 100 24.82 15.55 11.65
CA PRO A 100 26.09 15.95 12.23
C PRO A 100 25.84 17.26 13.01
N PRO A 101 26.40 17.40 14.22
CA PRO A 101 26.18 18.59 15.02
C PRO A 101 26.53 19.83 14.17
N PRO A 102 25.74 20.91 14.27
CA PRO A 102 26.03 22.13 13.54
C PRO A 102 27.43 22.61 13.90
N LYS A 103 28.28 22.78 12.88
CA LYS A 103 29.65 23.27 13.07
C LYS A 103 29.63 24.71 13.57
N SER A 104 30.53 25.04 14.48
CA SER A 104 30.67 26.42 14.94
C SER A 104 31.24 27.32 13.83
N GLU A 105 30.98 28.63 13.90
CA GLU A 105 31.47 29.59 12.89
C GLU A 105 33.00 29.54 12.75
N LYS A 106 33.71 29.28 13.85
CA LYS A 106 35.18 29.14 13.88
C LYS A 106 35.65 27.91 13.10
N GLU A 107 34.98 26.76 13.29
CA GLU A 107 35.27 25.53 12.55
C GLU A 107 35.06 25.70 11.05
N LEU A 108 33.99 26.38 10.65
CA LEU A 108 33.71 26.68 9.24
C LEU A 108 34.81 27.55 8.62
N ILE A 109 35.30 28.55 9.36
CA ILE A 109 36.39 29.43 8.91
C ILE A 109 37.71 28.66 8.80
N GLU A 110 38.00 27.74 9.71
CA GLU A 110 39.20 26.90 9.66
C GLU A 110 39.16 25.90 8.50
N GLU A 111 38.03 25.24 8.28
CA GLU A 111 37.83 24.37 7.10
C GLU A 111 37.98 25.16 5.81
N TRP A 112 37.46 26.38 5.75
CA TRP A 112 37.61 27.26 4.60
C TRP A 112 39.06 27.64 4.31
N LYS A 113 39.84 27.96 5.36
CA LYS A 113 41.26 28.29 5.23
C LYS A 113 42.11 27.09 4.81
N LYS A 114 41.70 25.88 5.20
CA LYS A 114 42.37 24.62 4.88
C LYS A 114 42.00 24.08 3.50
N ALA A 115 40.81 24.43 2.99
CA ALA A 115 40.36 24.06 1.66
C ALA A 115 41.20 24.81 0.61
N GLY A 116 42.13 24.08 -0.02
CA GLY A 116 42.98 24.61 -1.09
C GLY A 116 42.20 25.15 -2.30
N PRO A 117 42.89 25.58 -3.38
CA PRO A 117 42.23 26.10 -4.58
C PRO A 117 41.23 25.08 -5.13
N ARG A 118 39.96 25.49 -5.26
CA ARG A 118 38.90 24.59 -5.75
C ARG A 118 39.16 24.28 -7.22
N PRO A 119 39.41 23.01 -7.58
CA PRO A 119 39.58 22.65 -8.98
C PRO A 119 38.31 22.98 -9.76
N ARG A 120 38.48 23.52 -10.98
CA ARG A 120 37.40 23.67 -11.96
C ARG A 120 37.65 22.68 -13.10
N PRO A 121 36.65 21.88 -13.54
CA PRO A 121 35.25 21.86 -13.07
C PRO A 121 35.14 21.40 -11.61
N LEU A 122 34.14 21.93 -10.88
CA LEU A 122 33.92 21.50 -9.50
C LEU A 122 33.73 19.99 -9.48
N PRO A 123 34.36 19.26 -8.53
CA PRO A 123 34.04 17.86 -8.35
C PRO A 123 32.55 17.73 -8.06
N PRO A 124 31.92 16.62 -8.47
CA PRO A 124 30.54 16.35 -8.07
C PRO A 124 30.43 16.47 -6.54
N PRO A 125 29.29 16.99 -6.04
CA PRO A 125 29.09 17.06 -4.60
C PRO A 125 29.31 15.67 -3.98
N PRO A 126 29.89 15.58 -2.77
CA PRO A 126 30.06 14.31 -2.10
C PRO A 126 28.71 13.61 -2.01
N ALA A 127 28.72 12.28 -2.21
CA ALA A 127 27.50 11.49 -2.10
C ALA A 127 26.86 11.75 -0.73
N ARG A 128 25.55 12.01 -0.72
CA ARG A 128 24.81 12.13 0.54
C ARG A 128 24.98 10.82 1.32
N PRO A 129 25.09 10.85 2.66
CA PRO A 129 25.04 9.63 3.43
C PRO A 129 23.69 8.95 3.17
N PHE A 130 23.72 7.67 2.81
CA PHE A 130 22.51 6.84 2.74
C PHE A 130 21.94 6.69 4.15
N TYR A 131 20.66 7.03 4.32
CA TYR A 131 19.99 6.86 5.61
C TYR A 131 19.78 5.36 5.91
N ALA A 132 19.71 4.99 7.20
CA ALA A 132 19.46 3.59 7.58
C ALA A 132 18.18 3.03 6.94
N HIS A 133 17.10 3.81 6.89
CA HIS A 133 15.86 3.43 6.20
C HIS A 133 15.98 3.33 4.67
N GLU A 134 17.02 3.90 4.06
CA GLU A 134 17.32 3.72 2.64
C GLU A 134 18.11 2.44 2.40
N LYS A 135 18.92 2.00 3.37
CA LYS A 135 19.58 0.68 3.36
C LYS A 135 18.61 -0.44 3.72
N GLU A 136 17.69 -0.17 4.62
CA GLU A 136 16.64 -1.09 5.06
C GLU A 136 15.49 -1.09 4.05
N GLY A 137 15.48 -2.07 3.16
CA GLY A 137 14.37 -2.34 2.27
C GLY A 137 14.74 -2.29 0.79
N TRP A 138 13.73 -2.11 -0.05
CA TRP A 138 13.85 -2.34 -1.49
C TRP A 138 14.85 -1.41 -2.20
N TYR A 139 14.93 -0.13 -1.81
CA TYR A 139 15.84 0.83 -2.43
C TYR A 139 17.32 0.58 -2.09
N GLY A 140 17.61 0.12 -0.88
CA GLY A 140 18.98 -0.21 -0.44
C GLY A 140 19.51 -1.45 -1.11
N TRP A 141 18.63 -2.46 -1.27
CA TRP A 141 18.95 -3.67 -2.00
C TRP A 141 19.41 -3.38 -3.44
N ILE A 142 18.64 -2.62 -4.23
CA ILE A 142 18.93 -2.37 -5.65
C ILE A 142 20.28 -1.66 -5.86
N GLY A 143 20.73 -0.86 -4.88
CA GLY A 143 21.96 -0.08 -4.98
C GLY A 143 23.21 -0.73 -4.39
N GLU A 144 23.07 -1.64 -3.41
CA GLU A 144 24.21 -2.17 -2.65
C GLU A 144 24.57 -3.62 -2.98
N ASN A 145 23.58 -4.52 -3.20
CA ASN A 145 23.83 -5.96 -3.34
C ASN A 145 22.93 -6.62 -4.39
N ASP A 146 23.47 -7.56 -5.17
CA ASP A 146 22.69 -8.35 -6.14
C ASP A 146 21.69 -9.34 -5.48
N THR A 147 21.83 -9.59 -4.17
CA THR A 147 21.04 -10.56 -3.41
C THR A 147 20.00 -9.90 -2.50
N GLU A 148 18.75 -10.33 -2.61
CA GLU A 148 17.63 -9.77 -1.82
C GLU A 148 17.91 -9.92 -0.31
N PRO A 149 17.91 -8.83 0.49
CA PRO A 149 18.18 -8.88 1.91
C PRO A 149 17.05 -9.58 2.68
N ASP A 150 17.35 -10.02 3.90
CA ASP A 150 16.33 -10.57 4.79
C ASP A 150 15.46 -9.42 5.36
N PRO A 151 14.15 -9.65 5.59
CA PRO A 151 13.24 -8.65 6.15
C PRO A 151 13.75 -8.04 7.46
N SER A 152 13.70 -6.71 7.55
CA SER A 152 13.97 -6.00 8.80
C SER A 152 12.81 -6.15 9.81
N PRO A 153 13.05 -5.97 11.13
CA PRO A 153 12.00 -6.01 12.13
C PRO A 153 10.84 -5.04 11.87
N ILE A 154 11.12 -3.86 11.28
CA ILE A 154 10.10 -2.89 10.88
C ILE A 154 9.23 -3.42 9.73
N GLU A 155 9.79 -4.19 8.80
CA GLU A 155 9.01 -4.83 7.74
C GLU A 155 8.04 -5.88 8.29
N PHE A 156 8.51 -6.74 9.21
CA PHE A 156 7.65 -7.73 9.85
C PHE A 156 6.49 -7.09 10.61
N ARG A 157 6.78 -6.01 11.34
CA ARG A 157 5.76 -5.23 12.04
C ARG A 157 4.74 -4.62 11.09
N ARG A 158 5.19 -3.98 10.01
CA ARG A 158 4.30 -3.43 8.98
C ARG A 158 3.44 -4.52 8.34
N GLN A 159 4.01 -5.69 8.11
CA GLN A 159 3.30 -6.84 7.58
C GLN A 159 2.24 -7.35 8.56
N ALA A 160 2.55 -7.42 9.86
CA ALA A 160 1.57 -7.78 10.89
C ALA A 160 0.41 -6.79 10.95
N HIS A 161 0.68 -5.48 10.91
CA HIS A 161 -0.38 -4.46 10.89
C HIS A 161 -1.24 -4.57 9.64
N ARG A 162 -0.62 -4.84 8.49
CA ARG A 162 -1.35 -5.06 7.25
C ARG A 162 -2.32 -6.24 7.37
N LEU A 163 -1.91 -7.36 7.96
CA LEU A 163 -2.80 -8.50 8.20
C LEU A 163 -3.98 -8.15 9.11
N LEU A 164 -3.77 -7.34 10.14
CA LEU A 164 -4.84 -6.84 10.99
C LEU A 164 -5.82 -5.94 10.21
N TRP A 165 -5.31 -5.09 9.33
CA TRP A 165 -6.14 -4.25 8.48
C TRP A 165 -6.90 -5.06 7.44
N ASP A 166 -6.27 -6.06 6.82
CA ASP A 166 -6.92 -6.97 5.88
C ASP A 166 -8.03 -7.76 6.58
N ALA A 167 -7.86 -8.11 7.86
CA ALA A 167 -8.89 -8.74 8.68
C ALA A 167 -10.07 -7.80 8.99
N LEU A 168 -9.82 -6.51 9.28
CA LEU A 168 -10.88 -5.50 9.41
C LEU A 168 -11.66 -5.37 8.10
N ASP A 169 -10.95 -5.20 6.99
CA ASP A 169 -11.56 -5.08 5.67
C ASP A 169 -12.41 -6.32 5.36
N TYR A 170 -11.91 -7.51 5.70
CA TYR A 170 -12.63 -8.77 5.53
C TYR A 170 -13.94 -8.79 6.33
N PHE A 171 -13.88 -8.41 7.61
CA PHE A 171 -15.05 -8.38 8.48
C PHE A 171 -16.12 -7.42 7.97
N VAL A 172 -15.73 -6.19 7.60
CA VAL A 172 -16.66 -5.19 7.04
C VAL A 172 -17.26 -5.70 5.72
N SER A 173 -16.45 -6.32 4.86
CA SER A 173 -16.93 -6.86 3.59
C SER A 173 -17.92 -8.01 3.75
N VAL A 174 -17.74 -8.86 4.77
CA VAL A 174 -18.68 -9.95 5.10
C VAL A 174 -19.99 -9.40 5.68
N GLN A 175 -19.93 -8.31 6.46
CA GLN A 175 -21.10 -7.71 7.10
C GLN A 175 -21.85 -6.70 6.24
N ALA A 176 -21.26 -6.22 5.15
CA ALA A 176 -21.88 -5.22 4.28
C ALA A 176 -23.22 -5.71 3.69
N ASP A 177 -24.18 -4.81 3.50
CA ASP A 177 -25.48 -5.14 2.88
C ASP A 177 -25.31 -5.67 1.45
N ALA A 178 -24.38 -5.06 0.72
CA ALA A 178 -23.97 -5.46 -0.62
C ALA A 178 -22.45 -5.55 -0.70
N PHE A 179 -21.94 -6.58 -1.38
CA PHE A 179 -20.51 -6.75 -1.65
C PHE A 179 -20.24 -6.80 -3.15
N PHE A 180 -19.26 -6.01 -3.59
CA PHE A 180 -18.73 -6.00 -4.95
C PHE A 180 -17.27 -6.46 -4.92
N PRO A 181 -16.94 -7.59 -5.55
CA PRO A 181 -15.56 -8.05 -5.63
C PRO A 181 -14.78 -7.13 -6.58
N GLY A 182 -13.63 -6.61 -6.13
CA GLY A 182 -12.77 -5.76 -6.96
C GLY A 182 -11.98 -6.57 -7.99
N PHE A 183 -11.51 -7.75 -7.59
CA PHE A 183 -10.81 -8.69 -8.44
C PHE A 183 -11.17 -10.11 -8.01
N HIS A 184 -11.48 -10.98 -8.97
CA HIS A 184 -11.82 -12.38 -8.72
C HIS A 184 -11.04 -13.27 -9.69
N ASN A 185 -10.33 -14.26 -9.14
CA ASN A 185 -9.56 -15.28 -9.84
C ASN A 185 -8.30 -14.76 -10.56
N ASP A 186 -7.16 -14.79 -9.86
CA ASP A 186 -5.83 -14.46 -10.41
C ASP A 186 -5.21 -15.58 -11.24
N GLY A 187 -5.94 -16.69 -11.45
CA GLY A 187 -5.42 -17.88 -12.12
C GLY A 187 -4.39 -18.65 -11.29
N SER A 188 -4.17 -18.30 -10.02
CA SER A 188 -3.22 -19.01 -9.14
C SER A 188 -3.75 -20.36 -8.66
N GLY A 189 -5.07 -20.59 -8.78
CA GLY A 189 -5.77 -21.75 -8.22
C GLY A 189 -5.99 -21.68 -6.71
N TRP A 190 -5.52 -20.62 -6.04
CA TRP A 190 -5.77 -20.35 -4.63
C TRP A 190 -6.93 -19.37 -4.47
N PRO A 191 -7.72 -19.46 -3.37
CA PRO A 191 -8.78 -18.50 -3.12
C PRO A 191 -8.17 -17.13 -2.85
N ASP A 192 -8.55 -16.15 -3.65
CA ASP A 192 -8.23 -14.75 -3.41
C ASP A 192 -9.15 -14.13 -2.35
N TYR A 193 -8.83 -12.90 -1.95
CA TYR A 193 -9.57 -12.14 -0.94
C TYR A 193 -11.08 -12.08 -1.23
N SER A 194 -11.45 -11.76 -2.48
CA SER A 194 -12.84 -11.70 -2.92
C SER A 194 -13.53 -13.05 -2.84
N SER A 195 -12.87 -14.13 -3.28
CA SER A 195 -13.38 -15.51 -3.24
C SER A 195 -13.68 -15.95 -1.81
N LEU A 196 -12.80 -15.60 -0.86
CA LEU A 196 -12.99 -15.91 0.55
C LEU A 196 -14.22 -15.19 1.13
N ILE A 197 -14.41 -13.91 0.82
CA ILE A 197 -15.58 -13.15 1.27
C ILE A 197 -16.85 -13.68 0.64
N MET A 198 -16.85 -13.91 -0.67
CA MET A 198 -18.00 -14.43 -1.40
C MET A 198 -18.40 -15.81 -0.87
N GLY A 199 -17.43 -16.69 -0.60
CA GLY A 199 -17.68 -17.99 0.01
C GLY A 199 -18.23 -17.88 1.43
N HIS A 200 -17.69 -16.98 2.25
CA HIS A 200 -18.19 -16.73 3.60
C HIS A 200 -19.62 -16.20 3.57
N ARG A 201 -19.90 -15.17 2.76
CA ARG A 201 -21.23 -14.57 2.63
C ARG A 201 -22.26 -15.60 2.15
N LEU A 202 -21.88 -16.44 1.18
CA LEU A 202 -22.73 -17.53 0.71
C LEU A 202 -23.13 -18.50 1.82
N TYR A 203 -22.22 -18.77 2.77
CA TYR A 203 -22.46 -19.73 3.85
C TYR A 203 -23.14 -19.13 5.09
N GLN A 204 -22.71 -17.96 5.55
CA GLN A 204 -23.16 -17.36 6.82
C GLN A 204 -24.18 -16.24 6.66
N THR A 205 -24.12 -15.48 5.57
CA THR A 205 -25.00 -14.33 5.31
C THR A 205 -25.66 -14.43 3.92
N PRO A 206 -26.40 -15.53 3.63
CA PRO A 206 -26.93 -15.79 2.28
C PRO A 206 -27.97 -14.76 1.82
N SER A 207 -28.56 -13.99 2.74
CA SER A 207 -29.46 -12.88 2.42
C SER A 207 -28.74 -11.62 1.93
N GLY A 208 -27.42 -11.52 2.15
CA GLY A 208 -26.62 -10.38 1.73
C GLY A 208 -26.39 -10.37 0.22
N ILE A 209 -26.56 -9.22 -0.42
CA ILE A 209 -26.36 -9.09 -1.87
C ILE A 209 -24.85 -9.25 -2.14
N THR A 210 -24.51 -10.13 -3.08
CA THR A 210 -23.12 -10.34 -3.50
C THR A 210 -23.10 -10.32 -5.01
N TYR A 211 -22.53 -9.27 -5.59
CA TYR A 211 -22.43 -9.15 -7.04
C TYR A 211 -21.29 -10.02 -7.54
N ARG A 212 -21.54 -10.69 -8.67
CA ARG A 212 -20.50 -11.40 -9.40
C ARG A 212 -20.45 -10.81 -10.81
N PRO A 213 -19.34 -10.18 -11.20
CA PRO A 213 -19.11 -9.76 -12.56
C PRO A 213 -18.56 -10.97 -13.35
N ASP A 214 -19.43 -11.95 -13.61
CA ASP A 214 -19.19 -13.09 -14.50
C ASP A 214 -20.14 -13.07 -15.71
#